data_AF-A0A8S2VMP8-F1
#
_entry.id   AF-A0A8S2VMP8-F1
#
_cell.length_a   1.000
_cell.length_b   1.000
_cell.length_c   1.000
_cell.angle_alpha   90.00
_cell.angle_beta   90.00
_cell.angle_gamma   90.00
#
_symmetry.space_group_name_H-M   'P 1'
#
loop_
_entity.id
_entity.type
_entity.pdbx_description
1 polymer ?
#
loop_
_entity_poly.entity_id
_entity_poly.type
_entity_poly.pdbx_seq_one_letter_code
_entity_poly.pdbx_strand_id
1 'polypeptide(L)'
;IYQSIFYRFLCLLRDRCQKSFKRYGCWKKIKTIETLKYTNSIGDTQPCVFYENSREQNTLMNNNADLPIMKKIYEFYNAPVTKFFQDLIFFLLFLGLFTYTVLIRTPAKPSVVEWLLMCYLSTMALDQIREILTMNATAWKIRLSVYFNDYLHLYDTLGILIFALAFGLRLTFEWRVIGRLLLCINLSYWYLRMFHFLVVSKEVGPYIHIAARNIIDLLRLIVIVIIVLMSFGVSRQAIKYPDESFTWHLVKEIFLEPYFMIYGEVYADKIDPPCNRTENPFNPSCMPGHWITPITMTVFLLVCNILLLSMLMV
;
A
#
# COMPACT_ATOMS: atom_id res chain seq x y z
N ILE A 1 -6.38 -8.55 -35.74
CA ILE A 1 -5.09 -8.27 -35.06
C ILE A 1 -5.27 -8.22 -33.53
N TYR A 2 -6.16 -7.37 -33.00
CA TYR A 2 -6.45 -7.28 -31.54
C TYR A 2 -6.86 -8.59 -30.87
N GLN A 3 -7.66 -9.41 -31.55
CA GLN A 3 -8.11 -10.71 -31.04
C GLN A 3 -6.96 -11.74 -30.97
N SER A 4 -5.97 -11.66 -31.88
CA SER A 4 -4.80 -12.56 -31.91
C SER A 4 -3.79 -12.25 -30.80
N ILE A 5 -3.60 -10.97 -30.49
CA ILE A 5 -2.77 -10.51 -29.35
C ILE A 5 -3.44 -10.91 -28.03
N PHE A 6 -4.77 -10.76 -27.94
CA PHE A 6 -5.57 -11.19 -26.79
C PHE A 6 -5.48 -12.71 -26.54
N TYR A 7 -5.55 -13.54 -27.58
CA TYR A 7 -5.36 -15.00 -27.44
C TYR A 7 -3.92 -15.39 -27.10
N ARG A 8 -2.89 -14.68 -27.63
CA ARG A 8 -1.49 -14.91 -27.25
C ARG A 8 -1.21 -14.51 -25.80
N PHE A 9 -1.81 -13.41 -25.32
CA PHE A 9 -1.73 -13.00 -23.93
C PHE A 9 -2.44 -14.02 -23.03
N LEU A 10 -3.68 -14.43 -23.35
CA LEU A 10 -4.39 -15.52 -22.66
C LEU A 10 -3.64 -16.87 -22.66
N CYS A 11 -2.86 -17.17 -23.70
CA CYS A 11 -2.03 -18.38 -23.75
C CYS A 11 -0.79 -18.28 -22.84
N LEU A 12 -0.15 -17.11 -22.78
CA LEU A 12 0.91 -16.81 -21.80
C LEU A 12 0.38 -16.79 -20.35
N LEU A 13 -0.89 -16.42 -20.15
CA LEU A 13 -1.58 -16.45 -18.85
C LEU A 13 -1.96 -17.88 -18.41
N ARG A 14 -2.25 -18.79 -19.36
CA ARG A 14 -2.49 -20.22 -19.09
C ARG A 14 -1.27 -20.91 -18.48
N ASP A 15 -0.07 -20.53 -18.91
CA ASP A 15 1.19 -21.04 -18.36
C ASP A 15 1.50 -20.51 -16.95
N ARG A 16 1.05 -19.28 -16.59
CA ARG A 16 1.02 -18.83 -15.18
C ARG A 16 0.05 -19.67 -14.35
N CYS A 17 -1.05 -20.13 -14.95
CA CYS A 17 -2.08 -20.93 -14.28
C CYS A 17 -1.56 -22.30 -13.81
N GLN A 18 -0.63 -22.91 -14.55
CA GLN A 18 -0.05 -24.21 -14.20
C GLN A 18 1.14 -24.11 -13.20
N LYS A 19 1.86 -22.97 -13.21
CA LYS A 19 3.10 -22.78 -12.42
C LYS A 19 2.90 -22.26 -10.99
N SER A 20 1.78 -21.61 -10.68
CA SER A 20 1.48 -21.17 -9.31
C SER A 20 1.13 -22.32 -8.36
N PHE A 21 0.77 -23.51 -8.88
CA PHE A 21 0.50 -24.72 -8.09
C PHE A 21 1.70 -25.13 -7.19
N LYS A 22 2.95 -24.84 -7.61
CA LYS A 22 4.16 -25.05 -6.79
C LYS A 22 4.46 -23.90 -5.81
N ARG A 23 3.86 -22.73 -6.00
CA ARG A 23 4.16 -21.47 -5.29
C ARG A 23 3.62 -21.50 -3.85
N TYR A 24 2.42 -22.03 -3.64
CA TYR A 24 1.77 -22.07 -2.32
C TYR A 24 2.23 -23.24 -1.42
N GLY A 25 2.53 -24.41 -2.01
CA GLY A 25 3.03 -25.55 -1.24
C GLY A 25 4.43 -25.34 -0.65
N CYS A 26 5.29 -24.57 -1.33
CA CYS A 26 6.65 -24.27 -0.87
C CYS A 26 6.65 -23.15 0.19
N TRP A 27 5.86 -22.08 -0.01
CA TRP A 27 5.77 -20.97 0.94
C TRP A 27 5.09 -21.36 2.27
N LYS A 28 4.04 -22.18 2.23
CA LYS A 28 3.39 -22.68 3.46
C LYS A 28 4.34 -23.55 4.29
N LYS A 29 5.21 -24.33 3.62
CA LYS A 29 6.25 -25.13 4.27
C LYS A 29 7.34 -24.25 4.90
N ILE A 30 7.74 -23.16 4.25
CA ILE A 30 8.71 -22.18 4.77
C ILE A 30 8.14 -21.43 5.99
N LYS A 31 6.89 -20.96 5.93
CA LYS A 31 6.25 -20.23 7.04
C LYS A 31 6.06 -21.11 8.29
N THR A 32 5.72 -22.39 8.12
CA THR A 32 5.63 -23.36 9.24
C THR A 32 7.01 -23.69 9.85
N ILE A 33 8.06 -23.75 9.03
CA ILE A 33 9.44 -23.98 9.48
C ILE A 33 10.01 -22.77 10.25
N GLU A 34 9.68 -21.54 9.85
CA GLU A 34 10.08 -20.32 10.58
C GLU A 34 9.35 -20.20 11.93
N THR A 35 8.06 -20.53 12.02
CA THR A 35 7.31 -20.48 13.29
C THR A 35 7.75 -21.53 14.30
N LEU A 36 8.22 -22.70 13.85
CA LEU A 36 8.73 -23.75 14.74
C LEU A 36 10.14 -23.43 15.29
N LYS A 37 10.84 -22.46 14.71
CA LYS A 37 12.19 -22.07 15.13
C LYS A 37 12.24 -21.02 16.23
N TYR A 38 11.13 -20.31 16.48
CA TYR A 38 11.10 -19.22 17.48
C TYR A 38 10.69 -19.68 18.89
N THR A 39 10.27 -20.93 19.08
CA THR A 39 9.81 -21.46 20.37
C THR A 39 10.77 -22.44 21.06
N ASN A 40 11.91 -22.80 20.46
CA ASN A 40 12.87 -23.72 21.09
C ASN A 40 14.29 -23.14 21.10
N SER A 41 14.70 -22.77 22.32
CA SER A 41 16.04 -22.90 22.92
C SER A 41 17.26 -22.25 22.27
N ILE A 42 17.85 -21.35 23.06
CA ILE A 42 19.28 -21.24 23.40
C ILE A 42 20.06 -22.53 23.08
N GLY A 43 21.13 -22.42 22.29
CA GLY A 43 22.12 -23.48 22.04
C GLY A 43 22.64 -23.52 20.60
N ASP A 44 23.92 -23.15 20.44
CA ASP A 44 24.81 -23.35 19.30
C ASP A 44 24.38 -22.93 17.87
N THR A 45 25.05 -21.88 17.40
CA THR A 45 25.07 -21.42 16.01
C THR A 45 25.70 -22.47 15.08
N GLN A 46 24.86 -23.09 14.27
CA GLN A 46 25.28 -23.81 13.07
C GLN A 46 24.48 -23.30 11.85
N PRO A 47 25.13 -22.88 10.75
CA PRO A 47 24.44 -22.30 9.61
C PRO A 47 23.56 -23.34 8.91
N CYS A 48 22.38 -22.93 8.48
CA CYS A 48 21.40 -23.81 7.85
C CYS A 48 21.89 -24.22 6.46
N VAL A 49 22.45 -25.42 6.36
CA VAL A 49 22.69 -26.12 5.10
C VAL A 49 21.33 -26.62 4.58
N PHE A 50 21.02 -26.30 3.32
CA PHE A 50 19.91 -26.91 2.59
C PHE A 50 20.13 -28.43 2.56
N TYR A 51 19.32 -29.21 3.26
CA TYR A 51 19.27 -30.67 3.06
C TYR A 51 18.58 -30.93 1.72
N GLU A 52 19.40 -30.90 0.66
CA GLU A 52 19.08 -31.52 -0.62
C GLU A 52 19.17 -33.04 -0.43
N ASN A 53 18.18 -33.76 -0.96
CA ASN A 53 18.03 -35.19 -0.75
C ASN A 53 19.25 -35.92 -1.34
N SER A 54 20.09 -36.53 -0.50
CA SER A 54 21.36 -37.19 -0.89
C SER A 54 21.21 -38.36 -1.88
N ARG A 55 19.97 -38.73 -2.22
CA ARG A 55 19.64 -39.67 -3.31
C ARG A 55 19.62 -39.05 -4.71
N GLU A 56 19.41 -37.74 -4.84
CA GLU A 56 19.47 -37.01 -6.14
C GLU A 56 20.89 -36.54 -6.49
N GLN A 57 21.72 -36.27 -5.49
CA GLN A 57 23.12 -35.86 -5.70
C GLN A 57 23.99 -37.02 -6.23
N ASN A 58 23.72 -38.26 -5.80
CA ASN A 58 24.43 -39.44 -6.26
C ASN A 58 24.10 -39.86 -7.71
N THR A 59 22.97 -39.42 -8.27
CA THR A 59 22.62 -39.63 -9.69
C THR A 59 23.13 -38.51 -10.60
N LEU A 60 23.35 -37.30 -10.07
CA LEU A 60 23.90 -36.16 -10.82
C LEU A 60 25.42 -36.24 -11.02
N MET A 61 26.15 -36.85 -10.08
CA MET A 61 27.60 -37.08 -10.21
C MET A 61 27.97 -38.14 -11.27
N ASN A 62 26.99 -38.91 -11.78
CA ASN A 62 27.26 -40.01 -12.72
C ASN A 62 26.89 -39.71 -14.17
N ASN A 63 26.39 -38.50 -14.48
CA ASN A 63 26.00 -38.12 -15.84
C ASN A 63 26.44 -36.70 -16.14
N ASN A 64 27.71 -36.53 -16.53
CA ASN A 64 28.23 -35.32 -17.19
C ASN A 64 27.69 -35.20 -18.63
N ALA A 65 26.38 -35.44 -18.83
CA ALA A 65 25.71 -35.19 -20.09
C ALA A 65 25.16 -33.77 -20.03
N ASP A 66 25.76 -32.85 -20.78
CA ASP A 66 25.25 -31.49 -20.93
C ASP A 66 23.76 -31.54 -21.32
N LEU A 67 22.90 -31.02 -20.46
CA LEU A 67 21.47 -31.00 -20.74
C LEU A 67 21.20 -30.15 -21.99
N PRO A 68 20.28 -30.57 -22.88
CA PRO A 68 19.96 -29.81 -24.08
C PRO A 68 19.49 -28.39 -23.72
N ILE A 69 19.88 -27.40 -24.53
CA ILE A 69 19.66 -25.96 -24.28
C ILE A 69 18.20 -25.64 -23.90
N MET A 70 17.23 -26.30 -24.54
CA MET A 70 15.80 -26.12 -24.23
C MET A 70 15.41 -26.58 -22.82
N LYS A 71 16.01 -27.68 -22.32
CA LYS A 71 15.77 -28.16 -20.96
C LYS A 71 16.41 -27.22 -19.93
N LYS A 72 17.59 -26.67 -20.24
CA LYS A 72 18.25 -25.64 -19.42
C LYS A 72 17.41 -24.37 -19.28
N ILE A 73 16.82 -23.89 -20.39
CA ILE A 73 15.90 -22.74 -20.38
C ILE A 73 14.64 -23.06 -19.56
N TYR A 74 14.06 -24.24 -19.73
CA TYR A 74 12.87 -24.66 -18.97
C TYR A 74 13.11 -24.73 -17.46
N GLU A 75 14.24 -25.32 -17.04
CA GLU A 75 14.64 -25.38 -15.63
C GLU A 75 14.93 -23.98 -15.07
N PHE A 76 15.57 -23.11 -15.85
CA PHE A 76 15.81 -21.72 -15.48
C PHE A 76 14.52 -20.92 -15.23
N TYR A 77 13.53 -20.96 -16.13
CA TYR A 77 12.23 -20.31 -15.92
C TYR A 77 11.35 -20.98 -14.86
N ASN A 78 11.71 -22.18 -14.41
CA ASN A 78 11.03 -22.87 -13.31
C ASN A 78 11.62 -22.54 -11.95
N ALA A 79 12.82 -21.99 -11.89
CA ALA A 79 13.44 -21.53 -10.67
C ALA A 79 12.57 -20.49 -9.93
N PRO A 80 12.57 -20.47 -8.59
CA PRO A 80 11.75 -19.55 -7.81
C PRO A 80 12.17 -18.08 -7.98
N VAL A 81 13.47 -17.83 -8.15
CA VAL A 81 14.02 -16.48 -8.31
C VAL A 81 13.57 -15.85 -9.63
N THR A 82 13.63 -16.59 -10.73
CA THR A 82 13.22 -16.09 -12.06
C THR A 82 11.73 -15.80 -12.10
N LYS A 83 10.90 -16.64 -11.47
CA LYS A 83 9.45 -16.39 -11.30
C LYS A 83 9.16 -15.12 -10.51
N PHE A 84 9.91 -14.86 -9.43
CA PHE A 84 9.76 -13.65 -8.64
C PHE A 84 10.05 -12.39 -9.47
N PHE A 85 11.20 -12.33 -10.16
CA PHE A 85 11.55 -11.18 -11.00
C PHE A 85 10.60 -11.00 -12.18
N GLN A 86 10.14 -12.10 -12.78
CA GLN A 86 9.14 -12.05 -13.83
C GLN A 86 7.84 -11.39 -13.32
N ASP A 87 7.34 -11.81 -12.16
CA ASP A 87 6.15 -11.21 -11.56
C ASP A 87 6.37 -9.73 -11.20
N LEU A 88 7.54 -9.38 -10.67
CA LEU A 88 7.90 -7.99 -10.38
C LEU A 88 7.91 -7.12 -11.65
N ILE A 89 8.55 -7.58 -12.73
CA ILE A 89 8.60 -6.83 -14.00
C ILE A 89 7.20 -6.64 -14.58
N PHE A 90 6.36 -7.69 -14.58
CA PHE A 90 4.97 -7.56 -15.04
C PHE A 90 4.15 -6.61 -14.17
N PHE A 91 4.38 -6.62 -12.86
CA PHE A 91 3.72 -5.71 -11.93
C PHE A 91 4.15 -4.25 -12.11
N LEU A 92 5.45 -3.98 -12.33
CA LEU A 92 5.96 -2.64 -12.64
C LEU A 92 5.41 -2.13 -13.97
N LEU A 93 5.33 -2.98 -14.99
CA LEU A 93 4.71 -2.64 -16.27
C LEU A 93 3.22 -2.33 -16.09
N PHE A 94 2.50 -3.12 -15.29
CA PHE A 94 1.12 -2.85 -14.92
C PHE A 94 0.95 -1.49 -14.22
N LEU A 95 1.78 -1.17 -13.22
CA LEU A 95 1.76 0.14 -12.54
C LEU A 95 2.05 1.29 -13.50
N GLY A 96 3.01 1.13 -14.41
CA GLY A 96 3.33 2.12 -15.44
C GLY A 96 2.15 2.37 -16.39
N LEU A 97 1.53 1.31 -16.90
CA LEU A 97 0.34 1.42 -17.75
C LEU A 97 -0.85 2.02 -16.97
N PHE A 98 -1.04 1.65 -15.71
CA PHE A 98 -2.13 2.18 -14.90
C PHE A 98 -1.93 3.68 -14.64
N THR A 99 -0.72 4.09 -14.29
CA THR A 99 -0.34 5.50 -14.14
C THR A 99 -0.60 6.29 -15.43
N TYR A 100 -0.18 5.75 -16.58
CA TYR A 100 -0.45 6.34 -17.90
C TYR A 100 -1.96 6.56 -18.13
N THR A 101 -2.80 5.57 -17.81
CA THR A 101 -4.27 5.68 -18.00
C THR A 101 -4.94 6.71 -17.09
N VAL A 102 -4.46 6.86 -15.85
CA VAL A 102 -5.04 7.79 -14.87
C VAL A 102 -4.62 9.24 -15.15
N LEU A 103 -3.35 9.43 -15.56
CA LEU A 103 -2.77 10.76 -15.79
C LEU A 103 -3.30 11.41 -17.07
N ILE A 104 -3.49 10.63 -18.14
CA ILE A 104 -3.95 11.15 -19.43
C ILE A 104 -5.45 11.42 -19.42
N ARG A 105 -5.89 12.34 -20.29
CA ARG A 105 -7.31 12.64 -20.50
C ARG A 105 -8.09 11.36 -20.79
N THR A 106 -9.01 11.06 -19.89
CA THR A 106 -9.88 9.89 -19.94
C THR A 106 -10.83 9.95 -21.15
N PRO A 107 -10.67 9.07 -22.16
CA PRO A 107 -11.47 9.12 -23.38
C PRO A 107 -12.90 8.63 -23.15
N ALA A 108 -13.80 8.99 -24.08
CA ALA A 108 -15.21 8.66 -23.94
C ALA A 108 -15.52 7.16 -24.02
N LYS A 109 -14.71 6.43 -24.80
CA LYS A 109 -14.75 4.98 -24.94
C LYS A 109 -13.48 4.40 -24.32
N PRO A 110 -13.53 3.17 -23.76
CA PRO A 110 -12.38 2.56 -23.13
C PRO A 110 -11.25 2.36 -24.14
N SER A 111 -10.06 2.82 -23.79
CA SER A 111 -8.84 2.68 -24.60
C SER A 111 -8.33 1.23 -24.57
N VAL A 112 -7.48 0.87 -25.54
CA VAL A 112 -6.82 -0.45 -25.57
C VAL A 112 -6.00 -0.69 -24.29
N VAL A 113 -5.41 0.37 -23.72
CA VAL A 113 -4.63 0.28 -22.48
C VAL A 113 -5.52 -0.02 -21.28
N GLU A 114 -6.69 0.61 -21.17
CA GLU A 114 -7.68 0.31 -20.12
C GLU A 114 -8.15 -1.16 -20.19
N TRP A 115 -8.35 -1.70 -21.41
CA TRP A 115 -8.65 -3.12 -21.59
C TRP A 115 -7.50 -4.04 -21.15
N LEU A 116 -6.25 -3.68 -21.41
CA LEU A 116 -5.08 -4.44 -20.94
C LEU A 116 -5.01 -4.45 -19.40
N LEU A 117 -5.30 -3.34 -18.74
CA LEU A 117 -5.38 -3.26 -17.27
C LEU A 117 -6.48 -4.18 -16.72
N MET A 118 -7.66 -4.15 -17.33
CA MET A 118 -8.77 -5.04 -16.96
C MET A 118 -8.37 -6.51 -17.12
N CYS A 119 -7.67 -6.88 -18.21
CA CYS A 119 -7.18 -8.24 -18.41
C CYS A 119 -6.15 -8.67 -17.36
N TYR A 120 -5.23 -7.78 -17.00
CA TYR A 120 -4.22 -8.05 -15.97
C TYR A 120 -4.88 -8.30 -14.61
N LEU A 121 -5.78 -7.42 -14.18
CA LEU A 121 -6.48 -7.56 -12.90
C LEU A 121 -7.46 -8.73 -12.87
N SER A 122 -8.10 -9.04 -14.00
CA SER A 122 -8.91 -10.26 -14.13
C SER A 122 -8.05 -11.51 -13.95
N THR A 123 -6.82 -11.52 -14.47
CA THR A 123 -5.88 -12.63 -14.23
C THR A 123 -5.55 -12.77 -12.75
N MET A 124 -5.24 -11.65 -12.08
CA MET A 124 -4.98 -11.67 -10.62
C MET A 124 -6.19 -12.18 -9.85
N ALA A 125 -7.41 -11.79 -10.24
CA ALA A 125 -8.64 -12.30 -9.64
C ALA A 125 -8.81 -13.81 -9.84
N LEU A 126 -8.53 -14.31 -11.05
CA LEU A 126 -8.56 -15.75 -11.34
C LEU A 126 -7.50 -16.52 -10.55
N ASP A 127 -6.31 -15.95 -10.35
CA ASP A 127 -5.26 -16.54 -9.53
C ASP A 127 -5.70 -16.71 -8.07
N GLN A 128 -6.40 -15.70 -7.50
CA GLN A 128 -7.00 -15.79 -6.16
C GLN A 128 -8.12 -16.82 -6.08
N ILE A 129 -9.03 -16.84 -7.07
CA ILE A 129 -10.11 -17.83 -7.14
C ILE A 129 -9.50 -19.23 -7.19
N ARG A 130 -8.49 -19.48 -8.04
CA ARG A 130 -7.79 -20.77 -8.10
C ARG A 130 -7.16 -21.13 -6.76
N GLU A 131 -6.55 -20.18 -6.06
CA GLU A 131 -5.97 -20.41 -4.74
C GLU A 131 -7.03 -20.89 -3.73
N ILE A 132 -8.17 -20.18 -3.64
CA ILE A 132 -9.30 -20.55 -2.78
C ILE A 132 -9.84 -21.95 -3.11
N LEU A 133 -9.92 -22.30 -4.41
CA LEU A 133 -10.39 -23.60 -4.87
C LEU A 133 -9.45 -24.75 -4.51
N THR A 134 -8.14 -24.50 -4.48
CA THR A 134 -7.10 -25.52 -4.24
C THR A 134 -6.84 -25.75 -2.74
N MET A 135 -7.49 -24.99 -1.85
CA MET A 135 -7.33 -25.17 -0.40
C MET A 135 -7.95 -26.49 0.10
N ASN A 136 -7.17 -27.23 0.91
CA ASN A 136 -7.54 -28.50 1.54
C ASN A 136 -8.57 -28.33 2.69
N ALA A 137 -9.74 -27.77 2.42
CA ALA A 137 -10.87 -27.75 3.35
C ALA A 137 -12.13 -28.26 2.66
N THR A 138 -13.01 -28.95 3.37
CA THR A 138 -14.20 -29.60 2.80
C THR A 138 -15.37 -28.62 2.61
N ALA A 139 -15.53 -27.65 3.51
CA ALA A 139 -16.62 -26.67 3.46
C ALA A 139 -16.15 -25.32 2.89
N TRP A 140 -16.95 -24.75 1.98
CA TRP A 140 -16.70 -23.44 1.35
C TRP A 140 -16.55 -22.28 2.34
N LYS A 141 -17.36 -22.26 3.41
CA LYS A 141 -17.27 -21.23 4.44
C LYS A 141 -15.93 -21.28 5.18
N ILE A 142 -15.40 -22.47 5.43
CA ILE A 142 -14.11 -22.67 6.09
C ILE A 142 -12.97 -22.23 5.15
N ARG A 143 -13.06 -22.57 3.85
CA ARG A 143 -12.09 -22.11 2.84
C ARG A 143 -11.98 -20.58 2.81
N LEU A 144 -13.12 -19.88 2.71
CA LEU A 144 -13.15 -18.41 2.65
C LEU A 144 -12.65 -17.79 3.97
N SER A 145 -13.06 -18.32 5.12
CA SER A 145 -12.61 -17.83 6.42
C SER A 145 -11.09 -17.93 6.57
N VAL A 146 -10.50 -19.07 6.21
CA VAL A 146 -9.05 -19.27 6.27
C VAL A 146 -8.32 -18.37 5.27
N TYR A 147 -8.87 -18.15 4.09
CA TYR A 147 -8.29 -17.29 3.06
C TYR A 147 -8.24 -15.81 3.51
N PHE A 148 -9.36 -15.29 4.01
CA PHE A 148 -9.46 -13.89 4.43
C PHE A 148 -8.81 -13.58 5.77
N ASN A 149 -8.39 -14.59 6.52
CA ASN A 149 -7.64 -14.39 7.75
C ASN A 149 -6.19 -13.92 7.50
N ASP A 150 -5.65 -14.13 6.30
CA ASP A 150 -4.36 -13.53 5.92
C ASP A 150 -4.58 -12.10 5.39
N TYR A 151 -3.98 -11.12 6.06
CA TYR A 151 -4.09 -9.71 5.71
C TYR A 151 -3.69 -9.43 4.25
N LEU A 152 -2.71 -10.14 3.70
CA LEU A 152 -2.25 -9.92 2.32
C LEU A 152 -3.27 -10.38 1.28
N HIS A 153 -3.99 -11.46 1.56
CA HIS A 153 -5.06 -11.98 0.71
C HIS A 153 -6.31 -11.11 0.79
N LEU A 154 -6.68 -10.68 2.00
CA LEU A 154 -7.74 -9.71 2.21
C LEU A 154 -7.45 -8.40 1.48
N TYR A 155 -6.22 -7.90 1.60
CA TYR A 155 -5.73 -6.73 0.88
C TYR A 155 -5.95 -6.93 -0.64
N ASP A 156 -5.29 -7.90 -1.26
CA ASP A 156 -5.40 -8.05 -2.72
C ASP A 156 -6.85 -8.23 -3.21
N THR A 157 -7.71 -8.90 -2.43
CA THR A 157 -9.13 -9.05 -2.78
C THR A 157 -9.87 -7.70 -2.75
N LEU A 158 -9.65 -6.87 -1.71
CA LEU A 158 -10.22 -5.53 -1.63
C LEU A 158 -9.76 -4.65 -2.78
N GLY A 159 -8.46 -4.70 -3.13
CA GLY A 159 -7.92 -3.96 -4.27
C GLY A 159 -8.61 -4.28 -5.59
N ILE A 160 -8.85 -5.57 -5.85
CA ILE A 160 -9.55 -6.04 -7.06
C ILE A 160 -11.03 -5.63 -7.04
N LEU A 161 -11.71 -5.74 -5.90
CA LEU A 161 -13.11 -5.34 -5.76
C LEU A 161 -13.30 -3.83 -6.01
N ILE A 162 -12.44 -2.99 -5.42
CA ILE A 162 -12.44 -1.54 -5.63
C ILE A 162 -12.18 -1.23 -7.11
N PHE A 163 -11.26 -1.94 -7.76
CA PHE A 163 -11.02 -1.76 -9.19
C PHE A 163 -12.24 -2.14 -10.04
N ALA A 164 -12.88 -3.28 -9.76
CA ALA A 164 -14.07 -3.71 -10.49
C ALA A 164 -15.21 -2.69 -10.36
N LEU A 165 -15.42 -2.15 -9.15
CA LEU A 165 -16.38 -1.08 -8.91
C LEU A 165 -16.01 0.21 -9.66
N ALA A 166 -14.75 0.64 -9.57
CA ALA A 166 -14.25 1.84 -10.23
C ALA A 166 -14.37 1.75 -11.76
N PHE A 167 -14.01 0.60 -12.33
CA PHE A 167 -14.12 0.34 -13.76
C PHE A 167 -15.59 0.24 -14.21
N GLY A 168 -16.46 -0.39 -13.40
CA GLY A 168 -17.90 -0.43 -13.65
C GLY A 168 -18.52 0.97 -13.71
N LEU A 169 -18.24 1.82 -12.73
CA LEU A 169 -18.71 3.22 -12.71
C LEU A 169 -18.12 4.04 -13.87
N ARG A 170 -16.86 3.79 -14.22
CA ARG A 170 -16.15 4.43 -15.35
C ARG A 170 -16.79 4.12 -16.72
N LEU A 171 -17.44 2.95 -16.87
CA LEU A 171 -18.16 2.57 -18.09
C LEU A 171 -19.49 3.32 -18.25
N THR A 172 -20.11 3.73 -17.14
CA THR A 172 -21.33 4.55 -17.17
C THR A 172 -21.02 5.98 -17.59
N PHE A 173 -21.93 6.61 -18.32
CA PHE A 173 -21.74 7.99 -18.79
C PHE A 173 -21.85 9.00 -17.64
N GLU A 174 -22.83 8.81 -16.74
CA GLU A 174 -23.12 9.71 -15.63
C GLU A 174 -22.05 9.70 -14.54
N TRP A 175 -21.60 8.51 -14.12
CA TRP A 175 -20.68 8.34 -12.97
C TRP A 175 -19.21 8.33 -13.39
N ARG A 176 -18.89 8.78 -14.60
CA ARG A 176 -17.55 8.68 -15.17
C ARG A 176 -16.49 9.41 -14.35
N VAL A 177 -16.82 10.60 -13.83
CA VAL A 177 -15.90 11.40 -13.00
C VAL A 177 -15.59 10.65 -11.70
N ILE A 178 -16.61 10.08 -11.07
CA ILE A 178 -16.47 9.30 -9.84
C ILE A 178 -15.69 8.01 -10.10
N GLY A 179 -15.94 7.32 -11.22
CA GLY A 179 -15.15 6.17 -11.66
C GLY A 179 -13.67 6.52 -11.83
N ARG A 180 -13.36 7.68 -12.42
CA ARG A 180 -11.97 8.16 -12.53
C ARG A 180 -11.34 8.43 -11.16
N LEU A 181 -12.05 9.09 -10.24
CA LEU A 181 -11.56 9.35 -8.88
C LEU A 181 -11.25 8.05 -8.14
N LEU A 182 -12.13 7.05 -8.25
CA LEU A 182 -11.90 5.73 -7.65
C LEU A 182 -10.72 5.01 -8.30
N LEU A 183 -10.51 5.15 -9.61
CA LEU A 183 -9.31 4.62 -10.28
C LEU A 183 -8.03 5.29 -9.77
N CYS A 184 -8.04 6.60 -9.47
CA CYS A 184 -6.90 7.29 -8.86
C CYS A 184 -6.56 6.72 -7.47
N ILE A 185 -7.58 6.53 -6.63
CA ILE A 185 -7.41 5.94 -5.29
C ILE A 185 -6.92 4.49 -5.41
N ASN A 186 -7.48 3.73 -6.35
CA ASN A 186 -7.06 2.35 -6.60
C ASN A 186 -5.61 2.27 -7.12
N LEU A 187 -5.14 3.23 -7.91
CA LEU A 187 -3.74 3.30 -8.31
C LEU A 187 -2.82 3.43 -7.09
N SER A 188 -3.12 4.33 -6.15
CA SER A 188 -2.36 4.48 -4.89
C SER A 188 -2.33 3.16 -4.10
N TYR A 189 -3.45 2.42 -4.09
CA TYR A 189 -3.53 1.11 -3.46
C TYR A 189 -2.55 0.09 -4.07
N TRP A 190 -2.46 0.03 -5.40
CA TRP A 190 -1.49 -0.86 -6.06
C TRP A 190 -0.04 -0.40 -5.86
N TYR A 191 0.23 0.89 -5.74
CA TYR A 191 1.56 1.37 -5.35
C TYR A 191 1.98 0.84 -3.98
N LEU A 192 1.08 0.86 -2.99
CA LEU A 192 1.37 0.30 -1.66
C LEU A 192 1.65 -1.22 -1.72
N ARG A 193 1.06 -1.96 -2.67
CA ARG A 193 1.38 -3.38 -2.87
C ARG A 193 2.84 -3.61 -3.28
N MET A 194 3.51 -2.60 -3.86
CA MET A 194 4.93 -2.70 -4.26
C MET A 194 5.86 -2.97 -3.07
N PHE A 195 5.52 -2.48 -1.87
CA PHE A 195 6.28 -2.77 -0.65
C PHE A 195 6.42 -4.27 -0.36
N HIS A 196 5.42 -5.08 -0.72
CA HIS A 196 5.49 -6.54 -0.54
C HIS A 196 6.64 -7.17 -1.34
N PHE A 197 6.94 -6.65 -2.54
CA PHE A 197 8.09 -7.12 -3.32
C PHE A 197 9.42 -6.64 -2.73
N LEU A 198 9.46 -5.45 -2.14
CA LEU A 198 10.68 -4.89 -1.52
C LEU A 198 11.09 -5.67 -0.27
N VAL A 199 10.13 -6.19 0.50
CA VAL A 199 10.39 -7.01 1.70
C VAL A 199 11.21 -8.28 1.38
N VAL A 200 11.07 -8.82 0.17
CA VAL A 200 11.81 -10.02 -0.27
C VAL A 200 13.28 -9.73 -0.58
N SER A 201 13.63 -8.47 -0.80
CA SER A 201 15.03 -8.10 -1.09
C SER A 201 15.91 -8.28 0.16
N LYS A 202 17.13 -8.78 -0.05
CA LYS A 202 18.09 -9.00 1.05
C LYS A 202 18.53 -7.71 1.72
N GLU A 203 18.61 -6.63 0.95
CA GLU A 203 19.11 -5.34 1.42
C GLU A 203 17.99 -4.49 2.03
N VAL A 204 16.84 -4.34 1.35
CA VAL A 204 15.76 -3.44 1.81
C VAL A 204 14.81 -4.13 2.81
N GLY A 205 14.69 -5.46 2.75
CA GLY A 205 13.77 -6.23 3.58
C GLY A 205 13.92 -5.99 5.09
N PRO A 206 15.14 -6.07 5.66
CA PRO A 206 15.37 -5.80 7.08
C PRO A 206 14.93 -4.39 7.51
N TYR A 207 15.22 -3.37 6.69
CA TYR A 207 14.81 -1.99 6.98
C TYR A 207 13.28 -1.84 7.03
N ILE A 208 12.56 -2.45 6.07
CA ILE A 208 11.09 -2.42 6.07
C ILE A 208 10.52 -3.16 7.29
N HIS A 209 11.11 -4.29 7.69
CA HIS A 209 10.63 -5.04 8.86
C HIS A 209 10.83 -4.25 10.17
N ILE A 210 11.99 -3.58 10.32
CA ILE A 210 12.27 -2.69 11.46
C ILE A 210 11.26 -1.53 11.46
N ALA A 211 11.08 -0.87 10.32
CA ALA A 211 10.11 0.22 10.19
C ALA A 211 8.69 -0.22 10.54
N ALA A 212 8.26 -1.40 10.07
CA ALA A 212 6.92 -1.94 10.34
C ALA A 212 6.69 -2.23 11.83
N ARG A 213 7.73 -2.66 12.56
CA ARG A 213 7.64 -2.87 14.01
C ARG A 213 7.43 -1.55 14.77
N ASN A 214 8.09 -0.48 14.31
CA ASN A 214 8.00 0.84 14.93
C ASN A 214 6.68 1.57 14.64
N ILE A 215 5.83 1.05 13.73
CA ILE A 215 4.52 1.65 13.42
C ILE A 215 3.61 1.67 14.66
N ILE A 216 3.63 0.65 15.51
CA ILE A 216 2.78 0.61 16.71
C ILE A 216 3.15 1.76 17.67
N ASP A 217 4.44 2.04 17.80
CA ASP A 217 4.96 3.10 18.67
C ASP A 217 4.65 4.47 18.08
N LEU A 218 4.81 4.60 16.75
CA LEU A 218 4.41 5.78 15.99
C LEU A 218 2.90 6.06 16.12
N LEU A 219 2.03 5.04 16.07
CA LEU A 219 0.58 5.21 16.22
C LEU A 219 0.22 5.76 17.61
N ARG A 220 0.89 5.31 18.67
CA ARG A 220 0.68 5.84 20.04
C ARG A 220 1.04 7.33 20.12
N LEU A 221 2.15 7.73 19.48
CA LEU A 221 2.55 9.13 19.40
C LEU A 221 1.55 9.97 18.58
N ILE A 222 1.10 9.46 17.42
CA ILE A 222 0.14 10.16 16.55
C ILE A 222 -1.15 10.49 17.32
N VAL A 223 -1.63 9.61 18.20
CA VAL A 223 -2.80 9.89 19.04
C VAL A 223 -2.57 11.10 19.95
N ILE A 224 -1.40 11.19 20.59
CA ILE A 224 -1.04 12.34 21.45
C ILE A 224 -0.96 13.63 20.62
N VAL A 225 -0.31 13.57 19.44
CA VAL A 225 -0.22 14.70 18.51
C VAL A 225 -1.61 15.18 18.09
N ILE A 226 -2.54 14.27 17.77
CA ILE A 226 -3.92 14.62 17.40
C ILE A 226 -4.64 15.33 18.56
N ILE A 227 -4.47 14.88 19.81
CA ILE A 227 -5.08 15.53 20.99
C ILE A 227 -4.57 16.96 21.15
N VAL A 228 -3.25 17.15 21.07
CA VAL A 228 -2.62 18.48 21.20
C VAL A 228 -3.01 19.39 20.03
N LEU A 229 -3.03 18.84 18.81
CA LEU A 229 -3.47 19.53 17.59
C LEU A 229 -4.92 19.99 17.69
N MET A 230 -5.83 19.12 18.14
CA MET A 230 -7.24 19.46 18.31
C MET A 230 -7.45 20.54 19.37
N SER A 231 -6.74 20.45 20.50
CA SER A 231 -6.81 21.46 21.56
C SER A 231 -6.44 22.85 21.05
N PHE A 232 -5.34 22.97 20.31
CA PHE A 232 -4.91 24.22 19.70
C PHE A 232 -5.84 24.67 18.55
N GLY A 233 -6.18 23.77 17.63
CA GLY A 233 -7.01 24.05 16.47
C GLY A 233 -8.40 24.60 16.82
N VAL A 234 -9.07 23.98 17.79
CA VAL A 234 -10.39 24.44 18.28
C VAL A 234 -10.26 25.80 18.96
N SER A 235 -9.28 25.98 19.85
CA SER A 235 -9.07 27.24 20.57
C SER A 235 -8.81 28.39 19.60
N ARG A 236 -7.97 28.17 18.60
CA ARG A 236 -7.65 29.14 17.55
C ARG A 236 -8.87 29.51 16.70
N GLN A 237 -9.62 28.53 16.21
CA GLN A 237 -10.79 28.78 15.37
C GLN A 237 -11.89 29.53 16.15
N ALA A 238 -12.13 29.16 17.41
CA ALA A 238 -13.13 29.79 18.26
C ALA A 238 -12.81 31.26 18.61
N ILE A 239 -11.53 31.59 18.82
CA ILE A 239 -11.11 32.98 19.11
C ILE A 239 -11.19 33.86 17.85
N LYS A 240 -10.80 33.31 16.69
CA LYS A 240 -10.69 34.07 15.44
C LYS A 240 -12.02 34.25 14.72
N TYR A 241 -12.95 33.31 14.88
CA TYR A 241 -14.24 33.31 14.20
C TYR A 241 -15.38 32.91 15.16
N PRO A 242 -15.76 33.79 16.11
CA PRO A 242 -16.79 33.53 17.12
C PRO A 242 -18.20 33.41 16.52
N ASP A 243 -18.48 34.09 15.41
CA ASP A 243 -19.80 34.18 14.79
C ASP A 243 -19.93 33.30 13.51
N GLU A 244 -19.21 32.18 13.43
CA GLU A 244 -19.32 31.24 12.31
C GLU A 244 -20.39 30.16 12.52
N SER A 245 -21.23 29.92 11.51
CA SER A 245 -22.16 28.79 11.49
C SER A 245 -21.45 27.47 11.18
N PHE A 246 -22.01 26.34 11.67
CA PHE A 246 -21.46 25.02 11.40
C PHE A 246 -21.40 24.71 9.88
N THR A 247 -20.19 24.51 9.38
CA THR A 247 -19.92 24.06 8.00
C THR A 247 -18.80 23.02 7.99
N TRP A 248 -18.74 22.16 6.98
CA TRP A 248 -17.62 21.22 6.83
C TRP A 248 -16.27 21.91 6.62
N HIS A 249 -16.29 23.17 6.15
CA HIS A 249 -15.10 24.00 6.05
C HIS A 249 -14.50 24.29 7.43
N LEU A 250 -15.33 24.60 8.43
CA LEU A 250 -14.89 24.82 9.82
C LEU A 250 -14.06 23.64 10.34
N VAL A 251 -14.56 22.42 10.15
CA VAL A 251 -13.87 21.20 10.57
C VAL A 251 -12.53 21.08 9.85
N LYS A 252 -12.48 21.32 8.54
CA LYS A 252 -11.23 21.29 7.78
C LYS A 252 -10.18 22.26 8.34
N GLU A 253 -10.55 23.51 8.63
CA GLU A 253 -9.62 24.53 9.14
C GLU A 253 -9.07 24.19 10.54
N ILE A 254 -9.88 23.60 11.42
CA ILE A 254 -9.46 23.16 12.76
C ILE A 254 -8.30 22.18 12.69
N PHE A 255 -8.28 21.27 11.72
CA PHE A 255 -7.22 20.26 11.60
C PHE A 255 -6.08 20.69 10.67
N LEU A 256 -6.41 21.28 9.52
CA LEU A 256 -5.48 21.42 8.40
C LEU A 256 -4.41 22.49 8.66
N GLU A 257 -4.80 23.67 9.17
CA GLU A 257 -3.84 24.74 9.41
C GLU A 257 -2.85 24.37 10.53
N PRO A 258 -3.28 23.90 11.73
CA PRO A 258 -2.37 23.39 12.75
C PRO A 258 -1.46 22.23 12.30
N TYR A 259 -1.96 21.34 11.43
CA TYR A 259 -1.18 20.22 10.89
C TYR A 259 0.03 20.71 10.08
N PHE A 260 -0.17 21.65 9.15
CA PHE A 260 0.94 22.21 8.37
C PHE A 260 1.93 23.01 9.23
N MET A 261 1.44 23.58 10.32
CA MET A 261 2.25 24.31 11.29
C MET A 261 3.32 23.44 11.95
N ILE A 262 2.99 22.17 12.22
CA ILE A 262 3.94 21.17 12.75
C ILE A 262 5.11 20.95 11.78
N TYR A 263 4.89 21.10 10.46
CA TYR A 263 5.92 20.96 9.43
C TYR A 263 6.66 22.26 9.10
N GLY A 264 6.40 23.36 9.82
CA GLY A 264 7.13 24.62 9.68
C GLY A 264 6.39 25.73 8.93
N GLU A 265 5.16 25.52 8.48
CA GLU A 265 4.33 26.58 7.88
C GLU A 265 3.67 27.42 8.97
N VAL A 266 4.29 28.53 9.32
CA VAL A 266 3.91 29.33 10.49
C VAL A 266 2.68 30.22 10.22
N TYR A 267 2.30 30.51 8.97
CA TYR A 267 1.18 31.43 8.63
C TYR A 267 1.26 32.78 9.37
N ALA A 268 2.43 33.44 9.35
CA ALA A 268 2.71 34.68 10.09
C ALA A 268 1.63 35.76 9.91
N ASP A 269 1.16 35.96 8.67
CA ASP A 269 0.15 36.97 8.32
C ASP A 269 -1.22 36.73 8.98
N LYS A 270 -1.48 35.50 9.46
CA LYS A 270 -2.78 35.09 10.03
C LYS A 270 -2.79 34.99 11.55
N ILE A 271 -1.62 35.02 12.21
CA ILE A 271 -1.47 34.81 13.66
C ILE A 271 -1.74 36.09 14.44
N ASP A 272 -1.09 37.18 14.03
CA ASP A 272 -1.23 38.50 14.64
C ASP A 272 -1.30 39.58 13.54
N PRO A 273 -2.37 39.57 12.73
CA PRO A 273 -2.59 40.61 11.73
C PRO A 273 -2.68 41.99 12.42
N PRO A 274 -2.10 43.05 11.82
CA PRO A 274 -2.11 44.38 12.41
C PRO A 274 -3.55 44.83 12.69
N CYS A 275 -3.87 45.01 13.97
CA CYS A 275 -5.19 45.41 14.40
C CYS A 275 -5.39 46.92 14.19
N ASN A 276 -5.83 47.31 12.99
CA ASN A 276 -6.21 48.70 12.71
C ASN A 276 -7.73 48.91 12.87
N ARG A 277 -8.19 49.25 14.09
CA ARG A 277 -9.60 49.56 14.36
C ARG A 277 -10.10 50.82 13.64
N THR A 278 -9.19 51.67 13.14
CA THR A 278 -9.56 52.95 12.51
C THR A 278 -10.03 52.82 11.07
N GLU A 279 -9.58 51.80 10.33
CA GLU A 279 -10.01 51.55 8.95
C GLU A 279 -11.25 50.64 8.86
N ASN A 280 -11.38 49.64 9.74
CA ASN A 280 -12.51 48.70 9.72
C ASN A 280 -12.88 48.23 11.15
N PRO A 281 -14.01 48.67 11.72
CA PRO A 281 -14.47 48.26 13.06
C PRO A 281 -14.77 46.76 13.19
N PHE A 282 -15.06 46.09 12.06
CA PHE A 282 -15.38 44.66 11.97
C PHE A 282 -14.21 43.83 11.42
N ASN A 283 -12.97 44.31 11.54
CA ASN A 283 -11.82 43.53 11.11
C ASN A 283 -11.70 42.26 11.99
N PRO A 284 -11.76 41.04 11.43
CA PRO A 284 -11.61 39.79 12.19
C PRO A 284 -10.26 39.69 12.91
N SER A 285 -9.29 40.52 12.50
CA SER A 285 -7.97 40.70 13.12
C SER A 285 -8.02 41.34 14.52
N CYS A 286 -9.12 41.99 14.91
CA CYS A 286 -9.23 42.80 16.12
C CYS A 286 -10.19 42.23 17.19
N MET A 287 -10.47 40.93 17.15
CA MET A 287 -11.38 40.30 18.10
C MET A 287 -10.79 40.25 19.53
N PRO A 288 -11.66 40.34 20.56
CA PRO A 288 -11.21 40.22 21.94
C PRO A 288 -10.58 38.85 22.17
N GLY A 289 -9.34 38.83 22.66
CA GLY A 289 -8.59 37.59 22.89
C GLY A 289 -7.62 37.19 21.77
N HIS A 290 -7.45 37.97 20.70
CA HIS A 290 -6.48 37.67 19.63
C HIS A 290 -5.05 37.41 20.15
N TRP A 291 -4.64 38.08 21.23
CA TRP A 291 -3.34 37.91 21.89
C TRP A 291 -3.11 36.52 22.50
N ILE A 292 -4.16 35.72 22.73
CA ILE A 292 -4.07 34.35 23.27
C ILE A 292 -3.58 33.38 22.20
N THR A 293 -3.95 33.61 20.94
CA THR A 293 -3.59 32.76 19.81
C THR A 293 -2.07 32.62 19.60
N PRO A 294 -1.25 33.68 19.57
CA PRO A 294 0.21 33.54 19.43
C PRO A 294 0.86 32.85 20.64
N ILE A 295 0.32 33.02 21.85
CA ILE A 295 0.83 32.34 23.06
C ILE A 295 0.55 30.84 22.97
N THR A 296 -0.71 30.45 22.72
CA THR A 296 -1.10 29.05 22.62
C THR A 296 -0.42 28.34 21.46
N MET A 297 -0.18 29.05 20.35
CA MET A 297 0.62 28.58 19.23
C MET A 297 2.07 28.28 19.62
N THR A 298 2.72 29.16 20.38
CA THR A 298 4.12 28.96 20.80
C THR A 298 4.23 27.72 21.68
N VAL A 299 3.31 27.54 22.62
CA VAL A 299 3.24 26.34 23.48
C VAL A 299 2.96 25.09 22.64
N PHE A 300 2.02 25.15 21.70
CA PHE A 300 1.69 24.07 20.79
C PHE A 300 2.91 23.62 19.98
N LEU A 301 3.62 24.54 19.32
CA LEU A 301 4.80 24.23 18.54
C LEU A 301 5.94 23.68 19.40
N LEU A 302 6.15 24.22 20.60
CA LEU A 302 7.15 23.68 21.54
C LEU A 302 6.86 22.22 21.88
N VAL A 303 5.62 21.91 22.29
CA VAL A 303 5.20 20.56 22.65
C VAL A 303 5.31 19.62 21.45
N CYS A 304 4.79 20.01 20.29
CA CYS A 304 4.86 19.20 19.06
C CYS A 304 6.29 18.95 18.61
N ASN A 305 7.18 19.95 18.68
CA ASN A 305 8.58 19.78 18.32
C ASN A 305 9.30 18.82 19.29
N ILE A 306 9.03 18.91 20.59
CA ILE A 306 9.58 17.95 21.57
C ILE A 306 9.06 16.53 21.29
N LEU A 307 7.77 16.37 21.00
CA LEU A 307 7.18 15.07 20.65
C LEU A 307 7.77 14.51 19.34
N LEU A 308 7.96 15.34 18.32
CA LEU A 308 8.57 14.93 17.04
C LEU A 308 10.06 14.56 17.20
N LEU A 309 10.82 15.35 17.96
CA LEU A 309 12.21 15.02 18.25
C LEU A 309 12.33 13.72 19.05
N SER A 310 11.39 13.46 19.95
CA SER A 310 11.32 12.20 20.69
C SER A 310 11.06 11.01 19.76
N MET A 311 10.33 11.21 18.66
CA MET A 311 10.16 10.18 17.61
C MET A 311 11.41 9.98 16.77
N LEU A 312 12.21 11.03 16.52
CA LEU A 312 13.45 10.91 15.75
C LEU A 312 14.55 10.18 16.52
N MET A 313 14.60 10.35 17.85
CA MET A 313 15.62 9.74 18.70
C MET A 313 15.31 8.28 19.08
N VAL A 314 14.06 7.85 18.96
CA VAL A 314 13.60 6.47 19.22
C VAL A 314 13.62 5.65 17.93
#